data_AF-A0A0K9CNC7-F1
#
_entry.id   AF-A0A0K9CNC7-F1
#
_cell.length_a   1.000
_cell.length_b   1.000
_cell.length_c   1.000
_cell.angle_alpha   90.00
_cell.angle_beta   90.00
_cell.angle_gamma   90.00
#
_symmetry.space_group_name_H-M   'P 1'
#
loop_
_entity.id
_entity.type
_entity.pdbx_description
1 polymer ?
#
loop_
_entity_poly.entity_id
_entity_poly.type
_entity_poly.pdbx_seq_one_letter_code
_entity_poly.pdbx_strand_id
1 'polypeptide(L)'
;MLIIQQLFLIFVVIGSLVFLTIFGLIKKEISFGLFFLYAILHLSFLFLFAVGYTEISYAKRVIIFTGLTMLLVNFSSSWILESKFMKNNLLRFRIPVSQEVAENPAPIYSQDFDIEDVWRLGKEVKSLNKNIPDERIIFFLGKDEPKELLKTYEIKKVYDYQKVTHDMERLYLLEKIY
;
A
#
# COMPACT_ATOMS: atom_id res chain seq x y z
N MET A 1 -8.95 16.18 -41.40
CA MET A 1 -8.24 15.83 -40.15
C MET A 1 -9.12 16.05 -38.90
N LEU A 2 -9.85 17.17 -38.83
CA LEU A 2 -10.75 17.54 -37.70
C LEU A 2 -11.82 16.49 -37.33
N ILE A 3 -12.50 15.89 -38.32
CA ILE A 3 -13.61 14.94 -38.07
C ILE A 3 -13.14 13.66 -37.38
N ILE A 4 -11.99 13.10 -37.80
CA ILE A 4 -11.43 11.88 -37.19
C ILE A 4 -11.01 12.13 -35.75
N GLN A 5 -10.36 13.27 -35.49
CA GLN A 5 -9.99 13.69 -34.12
C GLN A 5 -11.22 13.90 -33.25
N GLN A 6 -12.27 14.50 -33.79
CA GLN A 6 -13.53 14.73 -33.10
C GLN A 6 -14.22 13.40 -32.74
N LEU A 7 -14.29 12.45 -33.68
CA LEU A 7 -14.84 11.11 -33.44
C LEU A 7 -14.03 10.33 -32.40
N PHE A 8 -12.70 10.42 -32.46
CA PHE A 8 -11.81 9.79 -31.47
C PHE A 8 -12.03 10.36 -30.06
N LEU A 9 -12.13 11.68 -29.92
CA LEU A 9 -12.41 12.34 -28.64
C LEU A 9 -13.77 11.94 -28.08
N ILE A 10 -14.80 11.89 -28.92
CA ILE A 10 -16.14 11.44 -28.52
C ILE A 10 -16.09 9.99 -28.03
N PHE A 11 -15.40 9.11 -28.76
CA PHE A 11 -15.21 7.71 -28.36
C PHE A 11 -14.51 7.59 -26.99
N VAL A 12 -13.44 8.35 -26.76
CA VAL A 12 -12.72 8.34 -25.48
C VAL A 12 -13.61 8.79 -24.33
N VAL A 13 -14.37 9.87 -24.51
CA VAL A 13 -15.26 10.44 -23.46
C VAL A 13 -16.42 9.50 -23.13
N ILE A 14 -17.06 8.92 -24.16
CA ILE A 14 -18.15 7.98 -23.96
C ILE A 14 -17.61 6.69 -23.34
N GLY A 15 -16.50 6.17 -23.84
CA GLY A 15 -15.84 4.98 -23.31
C GLY A 15 -15.43 5.14 -21.85
N SER A 16 -14.86 6.29 -21.48
CA SER A 16 -14.49 6.58 -20.08
C SER A 16 -15.71 6.74 -19.18
N LEU A 17 -16.81 7.31 -19.69
CA LEU A 17 -18.07 7.41 -18.95
C LEU A 17 -18.66 6.03 -18.67
N VAL A 18 -18.71 5.15 -19.68
CA VAL A 18 -19.18 3.76 -19.54
C VAL A 18 -18.31 3.00 -18.54
N PHE A 19 -16.98 3.14 -18.66
CA PHE A 19 -16.03 2.54 -17.72
C PHE A 19 -16.30 3.03 -16.28
N LEU A 20 -16.46 4.34 -16.09
CA LEU A 20 -16.76 4.93 -14.78
C LEU A 20 -18.08 4.40 -14.20
N THR A 21 -19.13 4.28 -15.01
CA THR A 21 -20.42 3.77 -14.56
C THR A 21 -20.33 2.30 -14.16
N ILE A 22 -19.63 1.46 -14.93
CA ILE A 22 -19.46 0.04 -14.60
C ILE A 22 -18.63 -0.12 -13.31
N PHE A 23 -17.48 0.54 -13.24
CA PHE A 23 -16.55 0.35 -12.13
C PHE A 23 -16.96 1.11 -10.86
N GLY A 24 -17.52 2.31 -11.01
CA GLY A 24 -17.97 3.15 -9.90
C GLY A 24 -19.34 2.79 -9.35
N LEU A 25 -20.35 2.61 -10.21
CA LEU A 25 -21.74 2.38 -9.78
C LEU A 25 -22.04 0.88 -9.59
N ILE A 26 -21.72 0.04 -10.58
CA ILE A 26 -22.10 -1.38 -10.56
C ILE A 26 -21.16 -2.17 -9.66
N LYS A 27 -19.85 -2.06 -9.87
CA LYS A 27 -18.86 -2.80 -9.08
C LYS A 27 -18.49 -2.14 -7.75
N LYS A 28 -18.96 -0.90 -7.50
CA LYS A 28 -18.68 -0.10 -6.28
C LYS A 28 -17.18 -0.01 -5.94
N GLU A 29 -16.33 0.01 -6.95
CA GLU A 29 -14.87 0.02 -6.76
C GLU A 29 -14.31 1.44 -6.58
N ILE A 30 -15.13 2.44 -6.86
CA ILE A 30 -14.81 3.86 -6.72
C ILE A 30 -15.73 4.45 -5.65
N SER A 31 -15.21 5.33 -4.80
CA SER A 31 -16.04 6.01 -3.79
C SER A 31 -17.11 6.87 -4.47
N PHE A 32 -18.27 7.00 -3.82
CA PHE A 32 -19.40 7.77 -4.38
C PHE A 32 -19.02 9.24 -4.66
N GLY A 33 -18.19 9.85 -3.80
CA GLY A 33 -17.68 11.21 -4.00
C GLY A 33 -16.77 11.34 -5.22
N LEU A 34 -15.89 10.36 -5.46
CA LEU A 34 -15.04 10.33 -6.65
C LEU A 34 -15.87 10.12 -7.91
N PHE A 35 -16.86 9.21 -7.88
CA PHE A 35 -17.79 9.02 -9.00
C PHE A 35 -18.51 10.32 -9.39
N PHE A 36 -19.03 11.06 -8.40
CA PHE A 36 -19.73 12.33 -8.63
C PHE A 36 -18.81 13.41 -9.23
N LEU A 37 -17.59 13.55 -8.70
CA LEU A 37 -16.59 14.48 -9.22
C LEU A 37 -16.23 14.16 -10.68
N TYR A 38 -16.08 12.88 -11.00
CA TYR A 38 -15.85 12.41 -12.37
C TYR A 38 -17.01 12.72 -13.32
N ALA A 39 -18.24 12.53 -12.86
CA ALA A 39 -19.43 12.82 -13.65
C ALA A 39 -19.56 14.31 -13.96
N ILE A 40 -19.31 15.19 -12.99
CA ILE A 40 -19.27 16.64 -13.19
C ILE A 40 -18.22 17.01 -14.23
N LEU A 41 -17.02 16.44 -14.13
CA LEU A 41 -15.93 16.76 -15.04
C LEU A 41 -16.22 16.29 -16.48
N HIS A 42 -16.84 15.11 -16.64
CA HIS A 42 -17.30 14.64 -17.95
C HIS A 42 -18.40 15.52 -18.53
N LEU A 43 -19.32 16.01 -17.69
CA LEU A 43 -20.39 16.92 -18.14
C LEU A 43 -19.82 18.28 -18.58
N SER A 44 -18.84 18.82 -17.84
CA SER A 44 -18.10 20.02 -18.25
C SER A 44 -17.37 19.81 -19.58
N PHE A 45 -16.84 18.61 -19.82
CA PHE A 45 -16.19 18.25 -21.08
C PHE A 45 -17.17 18.29 -22.26
N LEU A 46 -18.35 17.66 -22.11
CA LEU A 46 -19.39 17.65 -23.13
C LEU A 46 -19.90 19.07 -23.45
N PHE A 47 -20.12 19.89 -22.41
CA PHE A 47 -20.58 21.27 -22.57
C PHE A 47 -19.60 22.11 -23.40
N LEU A 48 -18.32 22.09 -23.02
CA LEU A 48 -17.27 22.85 -23.69
C LEU A 48 -16.96 22.36 -25.12
N PHE A 49 -17.31 21.11 -25.45
CA PHE A 49 -17.19 20.55 -26.80
C PHE A 49 -18.39 20.89 -27.70
N ALA A 50 -19.56 21.16 -27.11
CA ALA A 50 -20.78 21.51 -27.82
C ALA A 50 -20.86 23.01 -28.20
N VAL A 51 -20.15 23.89 -27.48
CA VAL A 51 -20.12 25.34 -27.79
C VAL A 51 -19.26 25.60 -29.04
N GLY A 52 -19.89 26.16 -30.08
CA GLY A 52 -19.46 26.20 -31.48
C GLY A 52 -18.01 26.56 -31.85
N TYR A 53 -17.67 26.17 -33.08
CA TYR A 53 -16.30 26.09 -33.62
C TYR A 53 -15.80 27.41 -34.22
N THR A 54 -14.66 27.89 -33.72
CA THR A 54 -13.74 28.76 -34.47
C THR A 54 -12.35 28.13 -34.44
N GLU A 55 -11.64 28.04 -35.56
CA GLU A 55 -10.41 27.22 -35.69
C GLU A 55 -9.32 27.54 -34.66
N ILE A 56 -9.14 28.82 -34.30
CA ILE A 56 -8.14 29.29 -33.32
C ILE A 56 -8.47 28.82 -31.89
N SER A 57 -9.76 28.70 -31.56
CA SER A 57 -10.19 28.25 -30.24
C SER A 57 -10.19 26.73 -30.12
N TYR A 58 -10.27 26.00 -31.23
CA TYR A 58 -10.29 24.53 -31.24
C TYR A 58 -8.97 23.94 -30.74
N ALA A 59 -7.83 24.40 -31.27
CA ALA A 59 -6.52 23.88 -30.85
C ALA A 59 -6.25 24.12 -29.35
N LYS A 60 -6.56 25.32 -28.84
CA LYS A 60 -6.44 25.64 -27.41
C LYS A 60 -7.33 24.76 -26.54
N ARG A 61 -8.57 24.52 -26.96
CA ARG A 61 -9.50 23.62 -26.27
C ARG A 61 -8.98 22.19 -26.25
N VAL A 62 -8.52 21.66 -27.39
CA VAL A 62 -7.95 20.30 -27.48
C VAL A 62 -6.77 20.12 -26.53
N ILE A 63 -5.84 21.09 -26.46
CA ILE A 63 -4.69 21.02 -25.54
C ILE A 63 -5.16 20.96 -24.08
N ILE A 64 -6.04 21.88 -23.67
CA ILE A 64 -6.58 21.92 -22.30
C ILE A 64 -7.30 20.60 -21.96
N PHE A 65 -8.06 20.05 -22.91
CA PHE A 65 -8.77 18.80 -22.72
C PHE A 65 -7.84 17.60 -22.60
N THR A 66 -6.85 17.48 -23.49
CA THR A 66 -5.86 16.40 -23.39
C THR A 66 -5.11 16.45 -22.06
N GLY A 67 -4.76 17.64 -21.56
CA GLY A 67 -4.14 17.82 -20.25
C GLY A 67 -5.05 17.43 -19.09
N LEU A 68 -6.31 17.87 -19.10
CA LEU A 68 -7.29 17.52 -18.05
C LEU A 68 -7.61 16.02 -18.05
N THR A 69 -7.80 15.41 -19.22
CA THR A 69 -8.02 13.97 -19.35
C THR A 69 -6.81 13.18 -18.86
N MET A 70 -5.59 13.62 -19.19
CA MET A 70 -4.36 12.97 -18.71
C MET A 70 -4.23 13.05 -17.19
N LEU A 71 -4.51 14.21 -16.60
CA LEU A 71 -4.51 14.41 -15.15
C LEU A 71 -5.52 13.48 -14.47
N LEU A 72 -6.72 13.38 -15.04
CA LEU A 72 -7.79 12.53 -14.55
C LEU A 72 -7.44 11.03 -14.65
N VAL A 73 -6.92 10.57 -15.80
CA VAL A 73 -6.44 9.19 -15.94
C VAL A 73 -5.33 8.87 -14.93
N ASN A 74 -4.42 9.82 -14.68
CA ASN A 74 -3.35 9.66 -13.70
C ASN A 74 -3.91 9.50 -12.26
N PHE A 75 -4.83 10.35 -11.84
CA PHE A 75 -5.49 10.23 -10.53
C PHE A 75 -6.30 8.94 -10.38
N SER A 76 -7.05 8.52 -11.41
CA SER A 76 -7.76 7.24 -11.41
C SER A 76 -6.81 6.05 -11.26
N SER A 77 -5.74 6.06 -12.06
CA SER A 77 -4.77 4.96 -12.09
C SER A 77 -3.99 4.87 -10.78
N SER A 78 -3.63 6.01 -10.18
CA SER A 78 -2.99 6.05 -8.88
C SER A 78 -3.92 5.54 -7.77
N TRP A 79 -5.19 5.96 -7.76
CA TRP A 79 -6.18 5.51 -6.78
C TRP A 79 -6.48 4.01 -6.89
N ILE A 80 -6.66 3.47 -8.10
CA ILE A 80 -6.93 2.05 -8.29
C ILE A 80 -5.71 1.20 -7.95
N LEU A 81 -4.50 1.66 -8.28
CA LEU A 81 -3.26 1.00 -7.90
C LEU A 81 -3.11 0.97 -6.37
N GLU A 82 -3.36 2.08 -5.68
CA GLU A 82 -3.26 2.16 -4.22
C GLU A 82 -4.33 1.32 -3.52
N SER A 83 -5.60 1.49 -3.89
CA SER A 83 -6.74 0.87 -3.21
C SER A 83 -6.87 -0.63 -3.45
N LYS A 84 -6.53 -1.11 -4.65
CA LYS A 84 -6.68 -2.53 -5.02
C LYS A 84 -5.38 -3.31 -5.08
N PHE A 85 -4.29 -2.68 -5.50
CA PHE A 85 -3.02 -3.38 -5.69
C PHE A 85 -2.12 -3.24 -4.47
N MET A 86 -1.90 -2.03 -3.98
CA MET A 86 -1.06 -1.80 -2.80
C MET A 86 -1.75 -2.31 -1.53
N LYS A 87 -3.03 -2.00 -1.30
CA LYS A 87 -3.73 -2.47 -0.09
C LYS A 87 -3.84 -3.99 0.01
N ASN A 88 -4.07 -4.70 -1.10
CA ASN A 88 -4.12 -6.17 -1.11
C ASN A 88 -2.74 -6.84 -1.13
N ASN A 89 -1.70 -6.20 -1.68
CA ASN A 89 -0.35 -6.78 -1.71
C ASN A 89 0.50 -6.39 -0.49
N LEU A 90 0.28 -5.25 0.15
CA LEU A 90 0.84 -4.93 1.47
C LEU A 90 0.38 -5.94 2.54
N LEU A 91 -0.84 -6.46 2.41
CA LEU A 91 -1.32 -7.59 3.22
C LEU A 91 -0.68 -8.93 2.85
N ARG A 92 -0.14 -9.09 1.63
CA ARG A 92 0.61 -10.28 1.19
C ARG A 92 2.09 -10.23 1.55
N PHE A 93 2.67 -9.05 1.80
CA PHE A 93 4.02 -8.92 2.36
C PHE A 93 4.07 -9.20 3.87
N ARG A 94 2.92 -9.43 4.52
CA ARG A 94 2.86 -10.01 5.85
C ARG A 94 3.17 -11.50 5.76
N ILE A 95 4.44 -11.84 5.55
CA ILE A 95 4.95 -13.18 5.83
C ILE A 95 4.53 -13.48 7.27
N PRO A 96 3.72 -14.52 7.53
CA PRO A 96 3.08 -14.70 8.82
C PRO A 96 4.15 -15.04 9.85
N VAL A 97 4.62 -14.02 10.56
CA VAL A 97 5.07 -14.23 11.93
C VAL A 97 3.85 -14.82 12.64
N SER A 98 4.04 -15.89 13.41
CA SER A 98 2.94 -16.63 14.04
C SER A 98 1.98 -15.64 14.75
N GLN A 99 0.67 -15.87 14.66
CA GLN A 99 -0.33 -15.01 15.32
C GLN A 99 0.00 -14.81 16.81
N GLU A 100 0.57 -15.84 17.44
CA GLU A 100 1.07 -15.81 18.82
C GLU A 100 2.11 -14.70 19.05
N VAL A 101 3.06 -14.48 18.14
CA VAL A 101 4.05 -13.41 18.25
C VAL A 101 3.42 -12.04 17.99
N ALA A 102 2.52 -11.96 17.01
CA ALA A 102 1.85 -10.70 16.66
C ALA A 102 0.94 -10.19 17.80
N GLU A 103 0.21 -11.09 18.46
CA GLU A 103 -0.73 -10.75 19.54
C GLU A 103 -0.05 -10.58 20.91
N ASN A 104 1.12 -11.18 21.14
CA ASN A 104 1.80 -11.13 22.43
C ASN A 104 2.41 -9.73 22.72
N PRO A 105 2.06 -9.04 23.83
CA PRO A 105 2.53 -7.68 24.11
C PRO A 105 4.02 -7.56 24.44
N ALA A 106 4.77 -8.67 24.55
CA ALA A 106 6.18 -8.66 24.91
C ALA A 106 7.04 -7.87 23.90
N PRO A 107 8.02 -7.09 24.39
CA PRO A 107 8.95 -6.35 23.54
C PRO A 107 9.88 -7.29 22.77
N ILE A 108 10.31 -6.85 21.59
CA ILE A 108 11.24 -7.58 20.73
C ILE A 108 12.61 -6.91 20.80
N TYR A 109 13.64 -7.70 21.06
CA TYR A 109 15.03 -7.27 21.10
C TYR A 109 15.84 -7.95 19.99
N SER A 110 16.78 -7.24 19.38
CA SER A 110 17.73 -7.80 18.42
C SER A 110 19.09 -7.12 18.49
N GLN A 111 20.15 -7.81 18.10
CA GLN A 111 21.49 -7.22 17.95
C GLN A 111 21.65 -6.50 16.61
N ASP A 112 20.94 -6.95 15.58
CA ASP A 112 21.00 -6.40 14.23
C ASP A 112 19.66 -6.61 13.52
N PHE A 113 19.01 -5.51 13.15
CA PHE A 113 17.69 -5.53 12.53
C PHE A 113 17.56 -4.41 11.50
N ASP A 114 16.82 -4.69 10.44
CA ASP A 114 16.51 -3.72 9.39
C ASP A 114 15.13 -3.09 9.61
N ILE A 115 14.85 -1.99 8.90
CA ILE A 115 13.53 -1.34 8.97
C ILE A 115 12.41 -2.27 8.50
N GLU A 116 12.72 -3.18 7.58
CA GLU A 116 11.82 -4.22 7.10
C GLU A 116 11.40 -5.19 8.21
N ASP A 117 12.28 -5.47 9.19
CA ASP A 117 11.94 -6.36 10.31
C ASP A 117 10.90 -5.71 11.22
N VAL A 118 11.03 -4.41 11.47
CA VAL A 118 10.04 -3.62 12.23
C VAL A 118 8.68 -3.66 11.55
N TRP A 119 8.65 -3.47 10.22
CA TRP A 119 7.42 -3.50 9.45
C TRP A 119 6.77 -4.89 9.42
N ARG A 120 7.57 -5.95 9.38
CA ARG A 120 7.07 -7.33 9.32
C ARG A 120 6.54 -7.84 10.66
N LEU A 121 7.24 -7.54 11.75
CA LEU A 121 6.80 -7.86 13.10
C LEU A 121 5.63 -6.97 13.54
N GLY A 122 5.47 -5.80 12.91
CA GLY A 122 4.43 -4.83 13.24
C GLY A 122 4.61 -4.22 14.63
N LYS A 123 5.83 -4.29 15.16
CA LYS A 123 6.23 -3.84 16.50
C LYS A 123 7.61 -3.21 16.42
N GLU A 124 7.86 -2.27 17.31
CA GLU A 124 9.20 -1.72 17.51
C GLU A 124 10.17 -2.85 17.91
N VAL A 125 11.30 -2.95 17.20
CA VAL A 125 12.42 -3.82 17.56
C VAL A 125 13.44 -2.96 18.29
N LYS A 126 13.75 -3.32 19.52
CA LYS A 126 14.72 -2.62 20.35
C LYS A 126 16.12 -3.20 20.15
N SER A 127 17.11 -2.33 20.06
CA SER A 127 18.51 -2.74 20.09
C SER A 127 18.83 -3.38 21.43
N LEU A 128 19.36 -4.60 21.42
CA LEU A 128 19.90 -5.26 22.60
C LEU A 128 21.25 -4.61 22.94
N ASN A 129 21.20 -3.53 23.72
CA ASN A 129 22.39 -2.92 24.30
C ASN A 129 23.00 -3.85 25.35
N LYS A 130 24.22 -3.58 25.83
CA LYS A 130 24.96 -4.42 26.81
C LYS A 130 24.19 -4.74 28.12
N ASN A 131 23.06 -4.09 28.38
CA ASN A 131 22.25 -4.32 29.56
C ASN A 131 21.15 -5.34 29.26
N ILE A 132 21.03 -6.35 30.11
CA ILE A 132 19.97 -7.36 30.04
C ILE A 132 18.61 -6.68 30.30
N PRO A 133 17.57 -6.93 29.48
CA PRO A 133 16.23 -6.39 29.70
C PRO A 133 15.68 -6.82 31.08
N ASP A 134 14.85 -5.98 31.70
CA ASP A 134 14.25 -6.29 33.01
C ASP A 134 12.88 -6.97 32.90
N GLU A 135 12.29 -6.95 31.70
CA GLU A 135 10.96 -7.50 31.41
C GLU A 135 10.90 -9.02 31.62
N ARG A 136 9.83 -9.50 32.25
CA ARG A 136 9.68 -10.94 32.55
C ARG A 136 9.66 -11.83 31.30
N ILE A 137 9.04 -11.36 30.22
CA ILE A 137 8.91 -12.09 28.95
C ILE A 137 9.40 -11.17 27.84
N ILE A 138 10.31 -11.67 27.00
CA ILE A 138 10.85 -10.95 25.86
C ILE A 138 10.91 -11.84 24.62
N PHE A 139 10.86 -11.24 23.45
CA PHE A 139 11.28 -11.90 22.22
C PHE A 139 12.70 -11.47 21.86
N PHE A 140 13.53 -12.42 21.44
CA PHE A 140 14.83 -12.14 20.85
C PHE A 140 14.84 -12.56 19.39
N LEU A 141 15.15 -11.64 18.48
CA LEU A 141 15.34 -11.89 17.05
C LEU A 141 16.84 -12.02 16.76
N GLY A 142 17.25 -13.17 16.26
CA GLY A 142 18.62 -13.38 15.80
C GLY A 142 18.87 -14.76 15.20
N LYS A 143 20.02 -14.90 14.53
CA LYS A 143 20.43 -16.14 13.88
C LYS A 143 20.78 -17.25 14.90
N ASP A 144 21.58 -16.89 15.90
CA ASP A 144 22.06 -17.80 16.93
C ASP A 144 21.33 -17.60 18.26
N GLU A 145 21.42 -18.60 19.13
CA GLU A 145 20.87 -18.51 20.48
C GLU A 145 21.56 -17.41 21.30
N PRO A 146 20.82 -16.58 22.05
CA PRO A 146 21.39 -15.46 22.79
C PRO A 146 22.05 -15.92 24.09
N LYS A 147 23.29 -16.44 24.00
CA LYS A 147 24.06 -17.00 25.13
C LYS A 147 24.12 -16.10 26.36
N GLU A 148 24.14 -14.78 26.18
CA GLU A 148 24.16 -13.84 27.29
C GLU A 148 22.80 -13.73 27.99
N LEU A 149 21.69 -13.74 27.25
CA LEU A 149 20.34 -13.73 27.81
C LEU A 149 19.99 -15.06 28.49
N LEU A 150 20.51 -16.19 27.99
CA LEU A 150 20.28 -17.52 28.57
C LEU A 150 20.83 -17.69 29.99
N LYS A 151 21.66 -16.76 30.48
CA LYS A 151 22.10 -16.73 31.88
C LYS A 151 20.99 -16.32 32.84
N THR A 152 20.00 -15.57 32.36
CA THR A 152 18.92 -14.96 33.17
C THR A 152 17.53 -15.33 32.65
N TYR A 153 17.45 -15.89 31.44
CA TYR A 153 16.21 -16.26 30.78
C TYR A 153 16.26 -17.72 30.31
N GLU A 154 15.10 -18.37 30.32
CA GLU A 154 14.87 -19.68 29.73
C GLU A 154 14.12 -19.54 28.40
N ILE A 155 14.48 -20.37 27.41
CA ILE A 155 13.74 -20.44 26.13
C ILE A 155 12.44 -21.21 26.35
N LYS A 156 11.30 -20.55 26.12
CA LYS A 156 9.98 -21.20 26.13
C LYS A 156 9.57 -21.74 24.78
N LYS A 157 9.80 -20.95 23.72
CA LYS A 157 9.44 -21.31 22.33
C LYS A 157 10.41 -20.69 21.34
N VAL A 158 10.55 -21.33 20.18
CA VAL A 158 11.34 -20.83 19.05
C VAL A 158 10.45 -20.82 17.82
N TYR A 159 10.49 -19.72 17.07
CA TYR A 159 9.80 -19.58 15.80
C TYR A 159 10.82 -19.37 14.69
N ASP A 160 10.59 -20.01 13.55
CA ASP A 160 11.36 -19.72 12.35
C ASP A 160 10.99 -18.34 11.82
N TYR A 161 11.99 -17.52 11.51
CA TYR A 161 11.82 -16.19 10.96
C TYR A 161 12.70 -16.02 9.73
N GLN A 162 12.11 -15.88 8.56
CA GLN A 162 12.85 -15.55 7.33
C GLN A 162 12.96 -14.04 7.21
N LYS A 163 14.12 -13.42 6.96
CA LYS A 163 14.29 -11.99 6.62
C LYS A 163 13.88 -11.68 5.17
N VAL A 164 13.73 -10.40 4.83
CA VAL A 164 13.39 -9.98 3.45
C VAL A 164 14.51 -10.33 2.46
N THR A 165 15.75 -10.34 2.93
CA THR A 165 16.93 -10.83 2.20
C THR A 165 16.91 -12.34 1.92
N HIS A 166 15.86 -13.05 2.37
CA HIS A 166 15.73 -14.51 2.39
C HIS A 166 16.64 -15.25 3.39
N ASP A 167 17.39 -14.52 4.21
CA ASP A 167 18.17 -15.13 5.29
C ASP A 167 17.25 -15.73 6.36
N MET A 168 17.59 -16.91 6.85
CA MET A 168 16.83 -17.58 7.90
C MET A 168 17.42 -17.23 9.27
N GLU A 169 16.56 -16.71 10.13
CA GLU A 169 16.81 -16.43 11.54
C GLU A 169 15.74 -17.09 12.41
N ARG A 170 15.83 -16.85 13.72
CA ARG A 170 14.91 -17.37 14.71
C ARG A 170 14.42 -16.26 15.61
N LEU A 171 13.16 -16.38 16.00
CA LEU A 171 12.57 -15.57 17.04
C LEU A 171 12.38 -16.44 18.29
N TYR A 172 13.11 -16.11 19.35
CA TYR A 172 13.10 -16.84 20.61
C TYR A 172 12.18 -16.15 21.60
N LEU A 173 11.19 -16.86 22.12
CA LEU A 173 10.39 -16.42 23.27
C LEU A 173 11.13 -16.83 24.55
N LEU A 174 11.53 -15.83 25.33
CA LEU A 174 12.33 -15.99 26.54
C LEU A 174 11.51 -15.58 27.77
N GLU A 175 11.59 -16.35 28.85
CA GLU A 175 11.03 -16.00 30.16
C GLU A 175 12.14 -15.96 31.22
N LYS A 176 12.14 -14.94 32.07
CA LYS A 176 13.16 -14.74 33.10
C LYS A 176 13.13 -15.87 34.14
N ILE A 177 14.30 -16.42 34.46
CA ILE A 177 14.49 -17.45 35.50
C ILE A 177 14.40 -16.73 36.85
N TYR A 178 13.43 -17.11 37.68
CA TYR A 178 13.27 -16.62 39.05
C TYR A 178 14.16 -17.39 40.02
#